data_AF-A0A9X9LQ44-F1
#
_entry.id   AF-A0A9X9LQ44-F1
#
_cell.length_a   1.000
_cell.length_b   1.000
_cell.length_c   1.000
_cell.angle_alpha   90.00
_cell.angle_beta   90.00
_cell.angle_gamma   90.00
#
_symmetry.space_group_name_H-M   'P 1'
#
loop_
_entity.id
_entity.type
_entity.pdbx_description
1 polymer ?
#
loop_
_entity_poly.entity_id
_entity_poly.type
_entity_poly.pdbx_seq_one_letter_code
_entity_poly.pdbx_strand_id
1 'polypeptide(L)'
;MGITLEEIEINAALPINPTIIRIMRVLRIARVLKLLKMATGMRALLDTVVQALPQVGNLGLLFMLLFFIYAALGVELFGKLVCNDENPCEGMSRHATFENFGMAFLTLFQVSTGDNWNGIMKDTLRDCTHDERSCLSSLQFVSPLYFVSFVLTAQFVLINVVVAVLMKHLDDSNKEAQEDAEMDAELELEM
;
A
#
# COMPACT_ATOMS: atom_id res chain seq x y z
N MET A 1 10.08 -20.50 -25.29
CA MET A 1 11.45 -20.33 -24.75
C MET A 1 11.73 -21.12 -23.48
N GLY A 2 10.77 -21.38 -22.58
CA GLY A 2 11.06 -22.17 -21.37
C GLY A 2 11.14 -23.69 -21.57
N ILE A 3 10.64 -24.22 -22.69
CA ILE A 3 10.63 -25.66 -23.01
C ILE A 3 11.95 -26.13 -23.65
N THR A 4 12.68 -25.24 -24.33
CA THR A 4 13.97 -25.57 -24.97
C THR A 4 15.13 -25.61 -23.98
N LEU A 5 14.98 -25.07 -22.76
CA LEU A 5 15.99 -25.17 -21.72
C LEU A 5 15.96 -26.54 -21.00
N GLU A 6 14.84 -27.25 -21.08
CA GLU A 6 14.64 -28.57 -20.45
C GLU A 6 15.30 -29.68 -21.30
N GLU A 7 15.35 -29.53 -22.63
CA GLU A 7 16.11 -30.43 -23.52
C GLU A 7 17.64 -30.25 -23.40
N ILE A 8 18.12 -29.07 -22.99
CA ILE A 8 19.56 -28.82 -22.78
C ILE A 8 20.07 -29.57 -21.53
N GLU A 9 19.18 -29.89 -20.58
CA GLU A 9 19.50 -30.65 -19.37
C GLU A 9 19.87 -32.12 -19.69
N ILE A 10 19.42 -32.65 -20.83
CA ILE A 10 19.72 -34.04 -21.23
C ILE A 10 21.11 -34.16 -21.87
N ASN A 11 21.68 -33.07 -22.43
CA ASN A 11 22.89 -33.15 -23.25
C ASN A 11 24.02 -32.15 -22.97
N ALA A 12 23.97 -31.25 -21.98
CA ALA A 12 25.14 -30.41 -21.69
C ALA A 12 25.28 -29.93 -20.24
N ALA A 13 26.52 -30.07 -19.75
CA ALA A 13 27.07 -29.65 -18.47
C ALA A 13 27.01 -28.13 -18.21
N LEU A 14 25.83 -27.59 -17.88
CA LEU A 14 25.69 -26.22 -17.36
C LEU A 14 25.19 -26.25 -15.91
N PRO A 15 25.96 -25.73 -14.93
CA PRO A 15 25.52 -25.62 -13.53
C PRO A 15 24.52 -24.46 -13.38
N ILE A 16 23.30 -24.63 -13.89
CA ILE A 16 22.23 -23.65 -13.71
C ILE A 16 21.57 -23.89 -12.35
N ASN A 17 21.44 -22.83 -11.53
CA ASN A 17 20.83 -22.92 -10.22
C ASN A 17 19.36 -23.39 -10.34
N PRO A 18 18.94 -24.46 -9.62
CA PRO A 18 17.57 -25.02 -9.72
C PRO A 18 16.49 -24.00 -9.33
N THR A 19 16.83 -22.95 -8.57
CA THR A 19 15.93 -21.84 -8.23
C THR A 19 15.54 -21.03 -9.47
N ILE A 20 16.46 -20.82 -10.42
CA ILE A 20 16.20 -20.07 -11.66
C ILE A 20 15.22 -20.84 -12.54
N ILE A 21 15.36 -22.16 -12.62
CA ILE A 21 14.44 -23.05 -13.36
C ILE A 21 13.03 -22.99 -12.75
N ARG A 22 12.93 -22.98 -11.41
CA ARG A 22 11.64 -22.81 -10.71
C ARG A 22 11.00 -21.46 -11.00
N ILE A 23 11.77 -20.35 -10.96
CA ILE A 23 11.27 -19.01 -11.32
C ILE A 23 10.75 -18.98 -12.76
N MET A 24 11.52 -19.54 -13.71
CA MET A 24 11.12 -19.61 -15.13
C MET A 24 9.86 -20.45 -15.34
N ARG A 25 9.62 -21.46 -14.50
CA ARG A 25 8.39 -22.27 -14.51
C ARG A 25 7.18 -21.46 -14.01
N VAL A 26 7.34 -20.72 -12.91
CA VAL A 26 6.29 -19.83 -12.38
C VAL A 26 5.98 -18.71 -13.38
N LEU A 27 7.00 -18.12 -14.00
CA LEU A 27 6.85 -17.02 -14.97
C LEU A 27 5.99 -17.39 -16.19
N ARG A 28 5.82 -18.69 -16.49
CA ARG A 28 4.87 -19.13 -17.53
C ARG A 28 3.42 -18.73 -17.21
N ILE A 29 3.07 -18.44 -15.94
CA ILE A 29 1.75 -17.90 -15.58
C ILE A 29 1.50 -16.51 -16.18
N ALA A 30 2.55 -15.75 -16.52
CA ALA A 30 2.43 -14.46 -17.19
C ALA A 30 1.70 -14.56 -18.55
N ARG A 31 1.59 -15.75 -19.15
CA ARG A 31 0.75 -15.97 -20.34
C ARG A 31 -0.74 -15.68 -20.07
N VAL A 32 -1.21 -15.79 -18.82
CA VAL A 32 -2.57 -15.41 -18.41
C VAL A 32 -2.79 -13.90 -18.60
N LEU A 33 -1.75 -13.08 -18.48
CA LEU A 33 -1.84 -11.64 -18.79
C LEU A 33 -2.18 -11.38 -20.27
N LYS A 34 -1.91 -12.33 -21.18
CA LYS A 34 -2.37 -12.23 -22.57
C LYS A 34 -3.89 -12.40 -22.70
N LEU A 35 -4.53 -13.15 -21.81
CA LEU A 35 -6.00 -13.27 -21.76
C LEU A 35 -6.64 -11.95 -21.33
N LEU A 36 -5.99 -11.20 -20.42
CA LEU A 36 -6.43 -9.85 -20.05
C LEU A 36 -6.45 -8.90 -21.25
N LYS A 37 -5.53 -9.07 -22.21
CA LYS A 37 -5.50 -8.27 -23.44
C LYS A 37 -6.63 -8.62 -24.43
N MET A 38 -7.19 -9.82 -24.36
CA MET A 38 -8.30 -10.23 -25.23
C MET A 38 -9.67 -9.79 -24.68
N ALA A 39 -9.78 -9.56 -23.38
CA ALA A 39 -11.00 -9.08 -22.74
C ALA A 39 -11.12 -7.54 -22.84
N THR A 40 -11.69 -7.06 -23.95
CA THR A 40 -11.89 -5.64 -24.24
C THR A 40 -12.61 -4.87 -23.11
N GLY A 41 -13.63 -5.47 -22.48
CA GLY A 41 -14.34 -4.85 -21.35
C GLY A 41 -13.49 -4.66 -20.09
N MET A 42 -12.62 -5.63 -19.77
CA MET A 42 -11.71 -5.51 -18.60
C MET A 42 -10.58 -4.51 -18.87
N ARG A 43 -10.14 -4.40 -20.13
CA ARG A 43 -9.18 -3.36 -20.52
C ARG A 43 -9.76 -1.96 -20.33
N ALA A 44 -11.02 -1.72 -20.70
CA ALA A 44 -11.65 -0.42 -20.50
C ALA A 44 -11.65 0.00 -19.02
N LEU A 45 -11.97 -0.92 -18.10
CA LEU A 45 -11.90 -0.67 -16.65
C LEU A 45 -10.48 -0.43 -16.14
N LEU A 46 -9.48 -1.12 -16.69
CA LEU A 46 -8.07 -0.87 -16.32
C LEU A 46 -7.58 0.47 -16.86
N ASP A 47 -7.97 0.84 -18.08
CA ASP A 47 -7.61 2.11 -18.70
C ASP A 47 -8.21 3.29 -17.91
N THR A 48 -9.44 3.19 -17.40
CA THR A 48 -10.03 4.24 -16.53
C THR A 48 -9.26 4.37 -15.20
N VAL A 49 -8.88 3.27 -14.56
CA VAL A 49 -8.05 3.29 -13.34
C VAL A 49 -6.69 3.94 -13.61
N VAL A 50 -6.04 3.59 -14.72
CA VAL A 50 -4.73 4.17 -15.09
C VAL A 50 -4.84 5.66 -15.39
N GLN A 51 -5.93 6.11 -16.02
CA GLN A 51 -6.19 7.54 -16.27
C GLN A 51 -6.46 8.33 -14.98
N ALA A 52 -6.97 7.69 -13.93
CA ALA A 52 -7.17 8.30 -12.62
C ALA A 52 -5.86 8.41 -11.78
N LEU A 53 -4.85 7.56 -12.05
CA LEU A 53 -3.60 7.52 -11.27
C LEU A 53 -2.85 8.86 -11.17
N PRO A 54 -2.66 9.65 -12.26
CA PRO A 54 -1.93 10.91 -12.19
C PRO A 54 -2.56 11.91 -11.20
N GLN A 55 -3.89 11.92 -11.12
CA GLN A 55 -4.63 12.81 -10.22
C GLN A 55 -4.50 12.39 -8.76
N VAL A 56 -4.47 11.08 -8.50
CA VAL A 56 -4.22 10.51 -7.16
C VAL A 56 -2.75 10.64 -6.75
N GLY A 57 -1.82 10.74 -7.71
CA GLY A 57 -0.38 10.75 -7.46
C GLY A 57 0.09 11.83 -6.48
N ASN A 58 -0.48 13.04 -6.56
CA ASN A 58 -0.13 14.14 -5.64
C ASN A 58 -0.53 13.83 -4.18
N LEU A 59 -1.73 13.29 -3.98
CA LEU A 59 -2.20 12.85 -2.67
C LEU A 59 -1.41 11.64 -2.17
N GLY A 60 -1.09 10.70 -3.07
CA GLY A 60 -0.26 9.54 -2.77
C GLY A 60 1.17 9.92 -2.34
N LEU A 61 1.76 10.95 -2.94
CA LEU A 61 3.08 11.46 -2.55
C LEU A 61 3.04 12.09 -1.16
N LEU A 62 2.01 12.90 -0.86
CA LEU A 62 1.79 13.44 0.48
C LEU A 62 1.62 12.30 1.51
N PHE A 63 0.85 11.26 1.16
CA PHE A 63 0.63 10.10 2.01
C PHE A 63 1.93 9.33 2.28
N MET A 64 2.77 9.14 1.26
CA MET A 64 4.08 8.51 1.41
C MET A 64 5.03 9.33 2.29
N LEU A 65 4.99 10.66 2.19
CA LEU A 65 5.76 11.54 3.06
C LEU A 65 5.29 11.43 4.52
N LEU A 66 3.98 11.34 4.74
CA LEU A 66 3.41 11.11 6.07
C LEU A 66 3.91 9.76 6.64
N PHE A 67 3.86 8.69 5.85
CA PHE A 67 4.40 7.39 6.23
C PHE A 67 5.87 7.47 6.61
N PHE A 68 6.68 8.19 5.85
CA PHE A 68 8.10 8.36 6.14
C PHE A 68 8.34 9.03 7.49
N ILE A 69 7.65 10.15 7.76
CA ILE A 69 7.78 10.90 9.02
C ILE A 69 7.36 10.03 10.21
N TYR A 70 6.19 9.40 10.12
CA TYR A 70 5.70 8.55 11.20
C TYR A 70 6.57 7.31 11.38
N ALA A 71 7.07 6.68 10.32
CA ALA A 71 7.96 5.53 10.44
C ALA A 71 9.26 5.91 11.17
N ALA A 72 9.88 7.04 10.82
CA ALA A 72 11.08 7.52 11.51
C ALA A 72 10.80 7.84 12.99
N LEU A 73 9.69 8.53 13.29
CA LEU A 73 9.27 8.82 14.66
C LEU A 73 8.97 7.54 15.45
N GLY A 74 8.29 6.57 14.82
CA GLY A 74 7.94 5.29 15.44
C GLY A 74 9.17 4.48 15.81
N VAL A 75 10.21 4.47 14.98
CA VAL A 75 11.49 3.81 15.31
C VAL A 75 12.15 4.48 16.52
N GLU A 76 12.16 5.81 16.57
CA GLU A 76 12.76 6.54 17.69
C GLU A 76 11.98 6.35 19.01
N LEU A 77 10.65 6.38 18.94
CA LEU A 77 9.77 6.27 20.11
C LEU A 77 9.60 4.84 20.61
N PHE A 78 9.48 3.88 19.68
CA PHE A 78 9.02 2.52 19.97
C PHE A 78 10.01 1.42 19.55
N GLY A 79 11.15 1.75 18.93
CA GLY A 79 12.09 0.76 18.39
C GLY A 79 12.82 -0.09 19.44
N LYS A 80 12.71 0.27 20.72
CA LYS A 80 13.28 -0.49 21.86
C LYS A 80 12.28 -1.43 22.53
N LEU A 81 11.00 -1.37 22.16
CA LEU A 81 9.99 -2.26 22.74
C LEU A 81 10.21 -3.69 22.24
N VAL A 82 10.21 -4.64 23.18
CA VAL A 82 10.39 -6.07 22.89
C VAL A 82 9.15 -6.83 23.30
N CYS A 83 8.71 -7.75 22.44
CA CYS A 83 7.66 -8.71 22.73
C CYS A 83 8.29 -10.07 23.04
N ASN A 84 8.14 -10.54 24.27
CA ASN A 84 8.66 -11.84 24.73
C ASN A 84 7.68 -12.47 25.76
N ASP A 85 8.04 -13.63 26.31
CA ASP A 85 7.18 -14.33 27.28
C ASP A 85 6.95 -13.52 28.58
N GLU A 86 7.90 -12.65 28.94
CA GLU A 86 7.80 -11.75 30.10
C GLU A 86 6.95 -10.50 29.80
N ASN A 87 6.93 -10.07 28.54
CA ASN A 87 6.22 -8.91 28.01
C ASN A 87 5.32 -9.34 26.82
N PRO A 88 4.19 -10.02 27.08
CA PRO A 88 3.31 -10.57 26.04
C PRO A 88 2.59 -9.47 25.24
N CYS A 89 2.79 -9.38 23.93
CA CYS A 89 2.13 -8.39 23.07
C CYS A 89 0.83 -8.94 22.47
N GLU A 90 -0.21 -8.10 22.36
CA GLU A 90 -1.48 -8.45 21.71
C GLU A 90 -1.49 -8.09 20.21
N GLY A 91 -0.93 -6.93 19.84
CA GLY A 91 -0.93 -6.41 18.48
C GLY A 91 0.43 -6.40 17.78
N MET A 92 1.51 -6.13 18.51
CA MET A 92 2.85 -6.26 17.97
C MET A 92 3.24 -7.74 17.81
N SER A 93 3.93 -8.03 16.72
CA SER A 93 4.41 -9.39 16.40
C SER A 93 5.74 -9.31 15.68
N ARG A 94 6.38 -10.44 15.39
CA ARG A 94 7.61 -10.49 14.58
C ARG A 94 7.48 -9.80 13.21
N HIS A 95 6.25 -9.62 12.70
CA HIS A 95 5.97 -8.95 11.43
C HIS A 95 5.42 -7.53 11.58
N ALA A 96 5.17 -7.08 12.80
CA ALA A 96 4.63 -5.77 13.13
C ALA A 96 5.41 -5.18 14.33
N THR A 97 6.57 -4.58 14.04
CA THR A 97 7.46 -3.96 15.02
C THR A 97 7.99 -2.60 14.52
N PHE A 98 8.54 -1.82 15.45
CA PHE A 98 9.21 -0.54 15.17
C PHE A 98 10.74 -0.64 15.28
N GLU A 99 11.31 -1.84 15.29
CA GLU A 99 12.77 -2.06 15.48
C GLU A 99 13.63 -1.38 14.41
N ASN A 100 13.12 -1.30 13.17
CA ASN A 100 13.79 -0.65 12.07
C ASN A 100 12.77 0.02 11.14
N PHE A 101 13.27 0.92 10.29
CA PHE A 101 12.43 1.73 9.40
C PHE A 101 11.51 0.88 8.49
N GLY A 102 12.01 -0.22 7.93
CA GLY A 102 11.22 -1.06 7.03
C GLY A 102 10.07 -1.75 7.75
N MET A 103 10.32 -2.30 8.94
CA MET A 103 9.28 -2.90 9.77
C MET A 103 8.29 -1.85 10.29
N ALA A 104 8.75 -0.68 10.69
CA ALA A 104 7.90 0.43 11.09
C ALA A 104 6.97 0.88 9.95
N PHE A 105 7.50 0.95 8.72
CA PHE A 105 6.70 1.28 7.53
C PHE A 105 5.61 0.23 7.26
N LEU A 106 5.93 -1.07 7.34
CA LEU A 106 4.94 -2.14 7.18
C LEU A 106 3.90 -2.16 8.30
N THR A 107 4.33 -1.88 9.53
CA THR A 107 3.44 -1.78 10.69
C THR A 107 2.47 -0.61 10.52
N LEU A 108 2.95 0.55 10.07
CA LEU A 108 2.11 1.70 9.75
C LEU A 108 1.19 1.45 8.55
N PHE A 109 1.62 0.64 7.59
CA PHE A 109 0.74 0.18 6.52
C PHE A 109 -0.44 -0.63 7.07
N GLN A 110 -0.19 -1.59 7.97
CA GLN A 110 -1.25 -2.33 8.67
C GLN A 110 -2.16 -1.39 9.49
N VAL A 111 -1.58 -0.44 10.23
CA VAL A 111 -2.37 0.54 10.99
C VAL A 111 -3.25 1.40 10.08
N SER A 112 -2.75 1.78 8.90
CA SER A 112 -3.50 2.61 7.94
C SER A 112 -4.71 1.90 7.32
N THR A 113 -4.73 0.55 7.30
CA THR A 113 -5.90 -0.22 6.86
C THR A 113 -6.95 -0.35 7.97
N GLY A 114 -6.64 0.12 9.18
CA GLY A 114 -7.51 -0.01 10.36
C GLY A 114 -7.45 -1.40 11.01
N ASP A 115 -6.53 -2.26 10.59
CA ASP A 115 -6.39 -3.59 11.17
C ASP A 115 -5.53 -3.58 12.44
N ASN A 116 -6.09 -4.10 13.54
CA ASN A 116 -5.43 -4.31 14.83
C ASN A 116 -4.57 -3.15 15.38
N TRP A 117 -4.84 -1.90 14.97
CA TRP A 117 -4.03 -0.75 15.35
C TRP A 117 -4.14 -0.41 16.84
N ASN A 118 -5.29 -0.71 17.44
CA ASN A 118 -5.54 -0.52 18.87
C ASN A 118 -4.72 -1.50 19.72
N GLY A 119 -4.51 -2.74 19.26
CA GLY A 119 -3.64 -3.72 19.90
C GLY A 119 -2.19 -3.24 19.87
N ILE A 120 -1.71 -2.79 18.70
CA ILE A 120 -0.37 -2.22 18.54
C ILE A 120 -0.19 -1.00 19.46
N MET A 121 -1.18 -0.10 19.50
CA MET A 121 -1.16 1.06 20.40
C MET A 121 -1.12 0.63 21.87
N LYS A 122 -1.90 -0.36 22.31
CA LYS A 122 -1.86 -0.83 23.71
C LYS A 122 -0.49 -1.41 24.08
N ASP A 123 0.14 -2.15 23.17
CA ASP A 123 1.45 -2.72 23.44
C ASP A 123 2.54 -1.64 23.57
N THR A 124 2.37 -0.50 22.90
CA THR A 124 3.26 0.67 23.05
C THR A 124 2.91 1.55 24.25
N LEU A 125 1.76 1.33 24.93
CA LEU A 125 1.36 2.00 26.17
C LEU A 125 2.02 1.41 27.43
N ARG A 126 2.90 0.41 27.28
CA ARG A 126 3.47 -0.32 28.42
C ARG A 126 4.13 0.58 29.46
N ASP A 127 3.79 0.29 30.71
CA ASP A 127 4.35 0.98 31.86
C ASP A 127 5.80 0.53 32.04
N CYS A 128 6.68 1.50 32.04
CA CYS A 128 8.10 1.31 32.17
C CYS A 128 8.42 0.78 33.58
N THR A 129 8.79 -0.49 33.72
CA THR A 129 9.28 -0.98 35.01
C THR A 129 10.58 -0.25 35.37
N HIS A 130 10.72 0.06 36.66
CA HIS A 130 11.64 1.05 37.24
C HIS A 130 13.15 0.83 36.98
N ASP A 131 13.52 -0.25 36.28
CA ASP A 131 14.90 -0.67 36.00
C ASP A 131 15.33 -0.40 34.54
N GLU A 132 14.39 -0.07 33.65
CA GLU A 132 14.70 0.25 32.26
C GLU A 132 14.91 1.76 32.05
N ARG A 133 16.18 2.18 32.07
CA ARG A 133 16.64 3.56 31.81
C ARG A 133 16.20 4.15 30.45
N SER A 134 15.59 3.36 29.59
CA SER A 134 15.21 3.70 28.22
C SER A 134 13.78 4.17 28.04
N CYS A 135 12.98 4.17 29.11
CA CYS A 135 11.54 4.21 28.97
C CYS A 135 11.00 5.57 29.43
N LEU A 136 10.46 6.34 28.48
CA LEU A 136 9.99 7.70 28.67
C LEU A 136 8.64 7.68 29.39
N SER A 137 8.56 8.21 30.61
CA SER A 137 7.30 8.35 31.37
C SER A 137 6.19 9.07 30.58
N SER A 138 6.53 9.87 29.56
CA SER A 138 5.59 10.54 28.66
C SER A 138 4.91 9.61 27.64
N LEU A 139 5.35 8.34 27.48
CA LEU A 139 4.81 7.40 26.49
C LEU A 139 3.32 7.12 26.66
N GLN A 140 2.80 7.18 27.90
CA GLN A 140 1.37 7.01 28.19
C GLN A 140 0.49 8.01 27.43
N PHE A 141 0.99 9.23 27.20
CA PHE A 141 0.26 10.26 26.46
C PHE A 141 0.73 10.35 25.00
N VAL A 142 2.03 10.16 24.76
CA VAL A 142 2.61 10.24 23.41
C VAL A 142 2.11 9.12 22.51
N SER A 143 1.97 7.89 23.03
CA SER A 143 1.52 6.75 22.22
C SER A 143 0.09 6.93 21.67
N PRO A 144 -0.94 7.19 22.50
CA PRO A 144 -2.28 7.47 21.97
C PRO A 144 -2.29 8.64 20.97
N LEU A 145 -1.56 9.72 21.26
CA LEU A 145 -1.49 10.87 20.35
C LEU A 145 -0.88 10.49 19.01
N TYR A 146 0.21 9.72 19.00
CA TYR A 146 0.86 9.24 17.79
C TYR A 146 -0.08 8.38 16.93
N PHE A 147 -0.70 7.35 17.50
CA PHE A 147 -1.56 6.44 16.73
C PHE A 147 -2.87 7.10 16.29
N VAL A 148 -3.52 7.88 17.16
CA VAL A 148 -4.78 8.56 16.82
C VAL A 148 -4.54 9.64 15.75
N SER A 149 -3.49 10.45 15.86
CA SER A 149 -3.17 11.46 14.84
C SER A 149 -2.82 10.81 13.49
N PHE A 150 -2.05 9.72 13.49
CA PHE A 150 -1.75 8.96 12.29
C PHE A 150 -3.01 8.41 11.61
N VAL A 151 -3.86 7.69 12.36
CA VAL A 151 -5.08 7.06 11.84
C VAL A 151 -6.05 8.12 11.30
N LEU A 152 -6.27 9.21 12.03
CA LEU A 152 -7.14 10.30 11.56
C LEU A 152 -6.61 10.93 10.27
N THR A 153 -5.32 11.22 10.21
CA THR A 153 -4.73 11.86 9.03
C THR A 153 -4.70 10.89 7.84
N ALA A 154 -4.37 9.61 8.07
CA ALA A 154 -4.37 8.59 7.03
C ALA A 154 -5.76 8.37 6.44
N GLN A 155 -6.78 8.24 7.30
CA GLN A 155 -8.16 8.06 6.86
C GLN A 155 -8.67 9.30 6.10
N PHE A 156 -8.32 10.50 6.57
CA PHE A 156 -8.64 11.75 5.86
C PHE A 156 -8.04 11.78 4.45
N VAL A 157 -6.76 11.42 4.31
CA VAL A 157 -6.10 11.34 3.00
C VAL A 157 -6.76 10.29 2.10
N LEU A 158 -7.09 9.10 2.62
CA LEU A 158 -7.78 8.06 1.85
C LEU A 158 -9.15 8.52 1.35
N ILE A 159 -9.93 9.22 2.19
CA ILE A 159 -11.22 9.79 1.78
C ILE A 159 -11.02 10.84 0.68
N ASN A 160 -10.02 11.71 0.81
CA ASN A 160 -9.72 12.72 -0.21
C ASN A 160 -9.29 12.09 -1.54
N VAL A 161 -8.63 10.93 -1.53
CA VAL A 161 -8.32 10.18 -2.75
C VAL A 161 -9.61 9.68 -3.42
N VAL A 162 -10.54 9.10 -2.66
CA VAL A 162 -11.83 8.66 -3.20
C VAL A 162 -12.62 9.83 -3.78
N VAL A 163 -12.69 10.96 -3.06
CA VAL A 163 -13.36 12.17 -3.53
C VAL A 163 -12.71 12.71 -4.81
N ALA A 164 -11.37 12.75 -4.89
CA ALA A 164 -10.66 13.22 -6.06
C ALA A 164 -10.96 12.37 -7.30
N VAL A 165 -11.02 11.04 -7.16
CA VAL A 165 -11.36 10.13 -8.26
C VAL A 165 -12.82 10.28 -8.69
N LEU A 166 -13.76 10.40 -7.74
CA LEU A 166 -15.17 10.61 -8.04
C LEU A 166 -15.42 11.94 -8.75
N MET A 167 -14.80 13.02 -8.28
CA MET A 167 -14.93 14.35 -8.91
C MET A 167 -14.38 14.34 -10.33
N LYS A 168 -13.26 13.65 -10.57
CA LYS A 168 -12.74 13.47 -11.92
C LYS A 168 -13.76 12.79 -12.84
N HIS A 169 -14.35 11.68 -12.38
CA HIS A 169 -15.35 10.97 -13.18
C HIS A 169 -16.60 11.80 -13.46
N LEU A 170 -17.04 12.62 -12.49
CA LEU A 170 -18.18 13.52 -12.68
C LEU A 170 -17.84 14.64 -13.68
N ASP A 171 -16.65 15.23 -13.60
CA ASP A 171 -16.19 16.25 -14.54
C ASP A 171 -16.06 15.69 -15.97
N ASP A 172 -15.45 14.52 -16.12
CA ASP A 172 -15.30 13.85 -17.42
C ASP A 172 -16.67 13.50 -18.02
N SER A 173 -17.61 12.96 -17.23
CA SER A 173 -18.97 12.63 -17.68
C SER A 173 -19.81 13.87 -18.03
N ASN A 174 -19.67 14.97 -17.30
CA ASN A 174 -20.36 16.22 -17.61
C ASN A 174 -19.83 16.84 -18.91
N LYS A 175 -18.52 16.74 -19.15
CA LYS A 175 -17.88 17.26 -20.35
C LYS A 175 -18.34 16.51 -21.60
N GLU A 176 -18.36 15.17 -21.56
CA GLU A 176 -18.91 14.35 -22.66
C GLU A 176 -20.36 14.72 -22.98
N ALA A 177 -21.21 14.88 -21.96
CA ALA A 177 -22.61 15.27 -22.16
C ALA A 177 -22.78 16.69 -22.74
N GLN A 178 -21.87 17.62 -22.44
CA GLN A 178 -21.86 18.96 -23.04
C GLN A 178 -21.43 18.93 -24.51
N GLU A 179 -20.37 18.20 -24.83
CA GLU A 179 -19.86 18.07 -26.21
C GLU A 179 -20.91 17.41 -27.12
N ASP A 180 -21.62 16.38 -26.64
CA ASP A 180 -22.71 15.73 -27.38
C ASP A 180 -23.88 16.70 -27.64
N ALA A 181 -24.26 17.51 -26.64
CA ALA A 181 -25.34 18.49 -26.79
C ALA A 181 -24.97 19.64 -27.75
N GLU A 182 -23.70 20.06 -27.76
CA GLU A 182 -23.20 21.06 -28.71
C GLU A 182 -23.20 20.51 -30.14
N MET A 183 -22.78 19.25 -30.34
CA MET A 183 -22.79 18.60 -31.66
C MET A 183 -24.21 18.45 -32.22
N ASP A 184 -25.17 18.04 -31.39
CA ASP A 184 -26.58 17.93 -31.79
C ASP A 184 -27.15 19.30 -32.20
N ALA A 185 -26.81 20.37 -31.47
CA ALA A 185 -27.23 21.72 -31.81
C ALA A 185 -26.61 22.23 -33.13
N GLU A 186 -25.36 21.90 -33.42
CA GLU A 186 -24.72 22.25 -34.71
C GLU A 186 -25.38 21.49 -35.88
N LEU A 187 -25.68 20.21 -35.71
CA LEU A 187 -26.38 19.40 -36.73
C LEU A 187 -27.79 19.94 -37.03
N GLU A 188 -28.50 20.44 -36.02
CA GLU A 188 -29.81 21.08 -36.23
C GLU A 188 -29.72 22.40 -37.01
N LEU A 189 -28.61 23.14 -36.92
CA LEU A 189 -28.40 24.38 -37.66
C LEU A 189 -28.01 24.17 -39.14
N GLU A 190 -27.49 22.98 -39.48
CA GLU A 190 -27.08 22.64 -40.85
C GLU A 190 -28.20 22.01 -41.72
N MET A 191 -29.37 21.69 -41.15
CA MET A 191 -30.55 21.13 -41.84
C MET A 191 -31.57 22.19 -42.29
#